data_AF-A0A6J4M394-F1
#
_entry.id   AF-A0A6J4M394-F1
#
_cell.length_a   1.000
_cell.length_b   1.000
_cell.length_c   1.000
_cell.angle_alpha   90.00
_cell.angle_beta   90.00
_cell.angle_gamma   90.00
#
_symmetry.space_group_name_H-M   'P 1'
#
loop_
_entity.id
_entity.type
_entity.pdbx_description
1 polymer ?
#
loop_
_entity_poly.entity_id
_entity_poly.type
_entity_poly.pdbx_seq_one_letter_code
_entity_poly.pdbx_strand_id
1 'polypeptide(L)'
;MTEPSTSGAAAERSTGIEGSSSGTDAGITAGTSAGTSAGTSAGTSASALALQDPVYAEAVVDLLGAVAYGELSAFERLAQDARMAPDLRDKAELAGMAAIEVGHFERLSEYLAALGADPIAAMAPFVQAFDDFHVRTASSDWLEGLVTAYVGDGLAADFYSEIAEFLDADTRRVIIESLRDMGNAEFVVDRVRAAIDRDHRVAGRLALWGRRLMGEALTQAQRVAAERDALSALLAGGVDRPGLDLAAISRLFTRLTENHTKRMDNLGLDA
;
A
#
# COMPACT_ATOMS: atom_id res chain seq x y z
N MET A 1 -14.77 24.27 -66.87
CA MET A 1 -15.79 23.22 -66.96
C MET A 1 -15.81 22.49 -65.63
N THR A 2 -16.87 22.40 -64.83
CA THR A 2 -18.17 23.07 -64.73
C THR A 2 -18.62 22.70 -63.31
N GLU A 3 -19.00 23.68 -62.52
CA GLU A 3 -19.79 23.51 -61.29
C GLU A 3 -21.24 23.07 -61.65
N PRO A 4 -22.08 22.56 -60.72
CA PRO A 4 -22.78 23.42 -59.73
C PRO A 4 -22.95 22.74 -58.33
N SER A 5 -23.06 23.43 -57.17
CA SER A 5 -23.97 24.49 -56.68
C SER A 5 -25.45 24.05 -56.66
N THR A 6 -26.09 23.76 -55.51
CA THR A 6 -26.88 24.69 -54.64
C THR A 6 -27.54 23.83 -53.53
N SER A 7 -27.59 24.17 -52.23
CA SER A 7 -28.07 25.35 -51.47
C SER A 7 -29.56 25.33 -51.11
N GLY A 8 -29.86 25.62 -49.83
CA GLY A 8 -31.15 26.12 -49.31
C GLY A 8 -31.69 25.32 -48.11
N ALA A 9 -31.39 25.68 -46.84
CA ALA A 9 -32.02 26.76 -46.03
C ALA A 9 -33.46 26.39 -45.58
N ALA A 10 -34.02 26.75 -44.42
CA ALA A 10 -33.67 27.34 -43.12
C ALA A 10 -35.03 27.45 -42.38
N ALA A 11 -35.08 27.51 -41.03
CA ALA A 11 -35.94 28.45 -40.28
C ALA A 11 -36.00 28.16 -38.77
N GLU A 12 -35.85 29.24 -38.02
CA GLU A 12 -35.85 29.42 -36.56
C GLU A 12 -37.27 29.59 -35.98
N ARG A 13 -37.36 29.50 -34.63
CA ARG A 13 -38.04 30.39 -33.64
C ARG A 13 -38.28 29.59 -32.35
N SER A 14 -37.59 29.83 -31.23
CA SER A 14 -37.70 30.94 -30.26
C SER A 14 -39.09 31.16 -29.67
N THR A 15 -39.25 30.88 -28.37
CA THR A 15 -39.90 31.75 -27.37
C THR A 15 -39.62 31.22 -25.96
N GLY A 16 -39.06 32.06 -25.09
CA GLY A 16 -39.00 31.83 -23.64
C GLY A 16 -40.25 32.32 -22.92
N ILE A 17 -40.41 31.91 -21.66
CA ILE A 17 -41.27 32.56 -20.65
C ILE A 17 -40.56 32.47 -19.29
N GLU A 18 -40.31 33.64 -18.69
CA GLU A 18 -39.98 33.87 -17.28
C GLU A 18 -41.22 33.72 -16.40
N GLY A 19 -41.06 33.39 -15.10
CA GLY A 19 -42.13 33.63 -14.12
C GLY A 19 -42.06 32.87 -12.78
N SER A 20 -41.31 33.44 -11.83
CA SER A 20 -41.63 33.67 -10.41
C SER A 20 -42.05 32.54 -9.41
N SER A 21 -41.18 32.42 -8.40
CA SER A 21 -41.41 32.54 -6.94
C SER A 21 -42.35 31.60 -6.17
N SER A 22 -41.76 30.86 -5.22
CA SER A 22 -42.06 30.81 -3.76
C SER A 22 -41.25 29.61 -3.21
N GLY A 23 -40.46 29.69 -2.15
CA GLY A 23 -40.71 30.34 -0.88
C GLY A 23 -41.17 29.27 0.12
N THR A 24 -40.26 28.44 0.63
CA THR A 24 -40.45 27.77 1.93
C THR A 24 -39.09 27.51 2.58
N ASP A 25 -38.81 28.36 3.56
CA ASP A 25 -37.82 28.24 4.60
C ASP A 25 -38.25 27.13 5.58
N ALA A 26 -37.35 26.19 5.86
CA ALA A 26 -37.44 25.30 7.01
C ALA A 26 -36.02 24.90 7.39
N GLY A 27 -35.39 25.77 8.19
CA GLY A 27 -34.14 25.49 8.86
C GLY A 27 -34.21 24.21 9.69
N ILE A 28 -33.20 23.36 9.52
CA ILE A 28 -32.83 22.36 10.51
C ILE A 28 -31.40 22.67 10.93
N THR A 29 -31.36 23.11 12.18
CA THR A 29 -30.23 23.41 13.06
C THR A 29 -28.99 22.55 12.83
N ALA A 30 -27.88 23.22 12.49
CA ALA A 30 -26.55 22.70 12.68
C ALA A 30 -26.30 22.52 14.19
N GLY A 31 -26.35 21.27 14.65
CA GLY A 31 -25.83 20.89 15.95
C GLY A 31 -24.30 20.85 15.87
N THR A 32 -23.66 21.88 16.39
CA THR A 32 -22.22 21.94 16.60
C THR A 32 -21.80 20.81 17.55
N SER A 33 -21.25 19.72 17.00
CA SER A 33 -20.49 18.74 17.77
C SER A 33 -19.10 19.31 18.07
N ALA A 34 -19.01 20.18 19.07
CA ALA A 34 -17.75 20.47 19.73
C ALA A 34 -17.36 19.26 20.58
N GLY A 35 -16.65 18.32 19.98
CA GLY A 35 -16.12 17.14 20.64
C GLY A 35 -14.80 16.72 20.01
N THR A 36 -13.73 16.78 20.80
CA THR A 36 -12.43 16.10 20.59
C THR A 36 -11.31 16.84 19.84
N SER A 37 -11.11 18.15 20.04
CA SER A 37 -9.85 18.81 19.61
C SER A 37 -8.67 18.61 20.58
N ALA A 38 -8.94 18.24 21.84
CA ALA A 38 -7.90 18.07 22.86
C ALA A 38 -7.03 16.82 22.67
N GLY A 39 -7.55 15.78 22.01
CA GLY A 39 -6.80 14.55 21.72
C GLY A 39 -5.76 14.73 20.62
N THR A 40 -6.11 15.44 19.55
CA THR A 40 -5.22 15.71 18.41
C THR A 40 -4.07 16.64 18.80
N SER A 41 -4.33 17.70 19.57
CA SER A 41 -3.26 18.64 19.97
C SER A 41 -2.24 18.01 20.93
N ALA A 42 -2.68 17.12 21.82
CA ALA A 42 -1.79 16.39 22.72
C ALA A 42 -0.96 15.34 21.96
N GLY A 43 -1.56 14.64 20.99
CA GLY A 43 -0.88 13.68 20.11
C GLY A 43 0.21 14.34 19.25
N THR A 44 -0.12 15.44 18.56
CA THR A 44 0.84 16.18 17.74
C THR A 44 1.98 16.78 18.57
N SER A 45 1.70 17.24 19.80
CA SER A 45 2.75 17.72 20.71
C SER A 45 3.69 16.61 21.18
N ALA A 46 3.20 15.38 21.38
CA ALA A 46 4.01 14.24 21.77
C ALA A 46 4.85 13.71 20.59
N SER A 47 4.29 13.67 19.38
CA SER A 47 5.02 13.34 18.15
C SER A 47 6.15 14.32 17.86
N ALA A 48 5.90 15.63 18.02
CA ALA A 48 6.94 16.65 17.87
C ALA A 48 8.07 16.53 18.90
N LEU A 49 7.80 16.00 20.09
CA LEU A 49 8.84 15.71 21.10
C LEU A 49 9.62 14.44 20.75
N ALA A 50 8.95 13.38 20.27
CA ALA A 50 9.62 12.16 19.85
C ALA A 50 10.62 12.41 18.71
N LEU A 51 10.22 13.21 17.72
CA LEU A 51 11.05 13.57 16.57
C LEU A 51 12.22 14.53 16.89
N GLN A 52 12.31 15.05 18.13
CA GLN A 52 13.51 15.80 18.57
C GLN A 52 14.69 14.89 18.92
N ASP A 53 14.44 13.60 19.15
CA ASP A 53 15.50 12.59 19.27
C ASP A 53 16.07 12.31 17.88
N PRO A 54 17.33 12.70 17.59
CA PRO A 54 17.90 12.58 16.25
C PRO A 54 17.98 11.13 15.75
N VAL A 55 18.20 10.18 16.66
CA VAL A 55 18.31 8.75 16.30
C VAL A 55 16.94 8.22 15.86
N TYR A 56 15.88 8.62 16.56
CA TYR A 56 14.52 8.25 16.19
C TYR A 56 14.07 8.92 14.90
N ALA A 57 14.35 10.22 14.75
CA ALA A 57 14.01 10.95 13.54
C ALA A 57 14.67 10.32 12.29
N GLU A 58 15.96 9.99 12.38
CA GLU A 58 16.68 9.27 11.31
C GLU A 58 16.03 7.92 11.00
N ALA A 59 15.69 7.14 12.02
CA ALA A 59 15.09 5.83 11.81
C ALA A 59 13.65 5.89 11.26
N VAL A 60 12.88 6.92 11.60
CA VAL A 60 11.56 7.19 10.99
C VAL A 60 11.71 7.53 9.52
N VAL A 61 12.69 8.38 9.16
CA VAL A 61 12.98 8.71 7.76
C VAL A 61 13.40 7.45 6.98
N ASP A 62 14.25 6.61 7.56
CA ASP A 62 14.62 5.32 6.98
C ASP A 62 13.42 4.41 6.76
N LEU A 63 12.57 4.25 7.77
CA LEU A 63 11.38 3.41 7.68
C LEU A 63 10.44 3.92 6.58
N LEU A 64 10.13 5.21 6.58
CA LEU A 64 9.28 5.82 5.57
C LEU A 64 9.89 5.73 4.17
N GLY A 65 11.20 5.85 4.04
CA GLY A 65 11.92 5.63 2.79
C GLY A 65 11.78 4.19 2.27
N ALA A 66 11.92 3.20 3.14
CA ALA A 66 11.74 1.79 2.78
C ALA A 66 10.29 1.50 2.36
N VAL A 67 9.31 2.01 3.11
CA VAL A 67 7.89 1.85 2.81
C VAL A 67 7.54 2.53 1.49
N ALA A 68 7.91 3.81 1.30
CA ALA A 68 7.62 4.56 0.08
C ALA A 68 8.21 3.89 -1.17
N TYR A 69 9.46 3.38 -1.10
CA TYR A 69 10.03 2.65 -2.22
C TYR A 69 9.34 1.31 -2.46
N GLY A 70 8.87 0.65 -1.39
CA GLY A 70 8.05 -0.55 -1.48
C GLY A 70 6.75 -0.32 -2.24
N GLU A 71 6.03 0.75 -1.93
CA GLU A 71 4.78 1.12 -2.63
C GLU A 71 5.05 1.40 -4.12
N LEU A 72 6.10 2.17 -4.43
CA LEU A 72 6.47 2.46 -5.82
C LEU A 72 6.83 1.17 -6.59
N SER A 73 7.58 0.27 -5.96
CA SER A 73 7.96 -1.01 -6.54
C SER A 73 6.76 -1.95 -6.72
N ALA A 74 5.82 -1.93 -5.78
CA ALA A 74 4.56 -2.68 -5.86
C ALA A 74 3.70 -2.19 -7.03
N PHE A 75 3.56 -0.87 -7.22
CA PHE A 75 2.90 -0.29 -8.40
C PHE A 75 3.48 -0.86 -9.70
N GLU A 76 4.81 -0.80 -9.89
CA GLU A 76 5.46 -1.25 -11.11
C GLU A 76 5.20 -2.74 -11.36
N ARG A 77 5.28 -3.55 -10.29
CA ARG A 77 5.06 -4.99 -10.36
C ARG A 77 3.62 -5.33 -10.72
N LEU A 78 2.64 -4.74 -10.04
CA LEU A 78 1.22 -4.93 -10.31
C LEU A 78 0.87 -4.52 -11.74
N ALA A 79 1.39 -3.38 -12.20
CA ALA A 79 1.20 -2.90 -13.56
C ALA A 79 1.81 -3.86 -14.61
N GLN A 80 2.97 -4.45 -14.31
CA GLN A 80 3.59 -5.45 -15.17
C GLN A 80 2.78 -6.75 -15.20
N ASP A 81 2.34 -7.24 -14.05
CA ASP A 81 1.57 -8.49 -13.92
C ASP A 81 0.18 -8.37 -14.55
N ALA A 82 -0.44 -7.18 -14.50
CA ALA A 82 -1.69 -6.87 -15.21
C ALA A 82 -1.61 -7.10 -16.73
N ARG A 83 -0.41 -7.10 -17.32
CA ARG A 83 -0.24 -7.38 -18.76
C ARG A 83 -0.45 -8.86 -19.09
N MET A 84 -0.33 -9.75 -18.12
CA MET A 84 -0.52 -11.20 -18.26
C MET A 84 -1.98 -11.63 -18.06
N ALA A 85 -2.86 -10.69 -17.70
CA ALA A 85 -4.27 -10.97 -17.43
C ALA A 85 -4.97 -11.70 -18.59
N PRO A 86 -5.78 -12.74 -18.31
CA PRO A 86 -6.44 -13.52 -19.35
C PRO A 86 -7.60 -12.75 -20.01
N ASP A 87 -8.17 -11.77 -19.31
CA ASP A 87 -9.28 -10.96 -19.79
C ASP A 87 -9.18 -9.49 -19.31
N LEU A 88 -10.02 -8.64 -19.89
CA LEU A 88 -10.01 -7.20 -19.61
C LEU A 88 -10.46 -6.87 -18.17
N ARG A 89 -11.36 -7.66 -17.59
CA ARG A 89 -11.81 -7.44 -16.21
C ARG A 89 -10.66 -7.70 -15.24
N ASP A 90 -9.96 -8.81 -15.43
CA ASP A 90 -8.79 -9.18 -14.61
C ASP A 90 -7.67 -8.16 -14.72
N LYS A 91 -7.44 -7.68 -15.94
CA LYS A 91 -6.49 -6.60 -16.18
C LYS A 91 -6.88 -5.33 -15.42
N ALA A 92 -8.16 -4.97 -15.42
CA ALA A 92 -8.65 -3.77 -14.75
C ALA A 92 -8.55 -3.86 -13.23
N GLU A 93 -8.78 -5.04 -12.63
CA GLU A 93 -8.63 -5.25 -11.17
C GLU A 93 -7.18 -5.01 -10.72
N LEU A 94 -6.19 -5.65 -11.34
CA LEU A 94 -4.77 -5.42 -11.00
C LEU A 94 -4.29 -4.00 -11.35
N ALA A 95 -4.77 -3.42 -12.45
CA ALA A 95 -4.46 -2.02 -12.76
C ALA A 95 -5.03 -1.06 -11.72
N GLY A 96 -6.20 -1.37 -11.17
CA GLY A 96 -6.78 -0.65 -10.04
C GLY A 96 -5.94 -0.76 -8.78
N MET A 97 -5.50 -1.98 -8.44
CA MET A 97 -4.56 -2.21 -7.32
C MET A 97 -3.26 -1.41 -7.51
N ALA A 98 -2.66 -1.46 -8.70
CA ALA A 98 -1.44 -0.70 -8.99
C ALA A 98 -1.64 0.81 -8.78
N ALA A 99 -2.79 1.37 -9.20
CA ALA A 99 -3.09 2.79 -9.05
C ALA A 99 -3.20 3.22 -7.58
N ILE A 100 -3.63 2.32 -6.68
CA ILE A 100 -3.71 2.59 -5.24
C ILE A 100 -2.31 2.79 -4.65
N GLU A 101 -1.33 1.97 -5.05
CA GLU A 101 0.04 2.07 -4.53
C GLU A 101 0.71 3.41 -4.86
N VAL A 102 0.39 4.01 -6.02
CA VAL A 102 0.85 5.37 -6.34
C VAL A 102 0.32 6.37 -5.32
N GLY A 103 -0.94 6.24 -4.91
CA GLY A 103 -1.53 7.08 -3.87
C GLY A 103 -0.93 6.85 -2.48
N HIS A 104 -0.47 5.63 -2.17
CA HIS A 104 0.31 5.36 -0.95
C HIS A 104 1.68 6.04 -1.00
N PHE A 105 2.41 5.83 -2.09
CA PHE A 105 3.71 6.44 -2.36
C PHE A 105 3.68 7.97 -2.25
N GLU A 106 2.70 8.63 -2.88
CA GLU A 106 2.55 10.08 -2.84
C GLU A 106 2.36 10.59 -1.41
N ARG A 107 1.46 9.97 -0.63
CA ARG A 107 1.21 10.35 0.77
C ARG A 107 2.44 10.18 1.66
N LEU A 108 3.16 9.08 1.50
CA LEU A 108 4.40 8.84 2.26
C LEU A 108 5.49 9.85 1.89
N SER A 109 5.61 10.19 0.61
CA SER A 109 6.56 11.18 0.12
C SER A 109 6.23 12.60 0.64
N GLU A 110 4.95 12.96 0.67
CA GLU A 110 4.50 14.22 1.27
C GLU A 110 4.84 14.29 2.77
N TYR A 111 4.64 13.19 3.50
CA TYR A 111 4.97 13.14 4.91
C TYR A 111 6.48 13.22 5.17
N LEU A 112 7.30 12.49 4.38
CA LEU A 112 8.77 12.63 4.40
C LEU A 112 9.22 14.08 4.19
N ALA A 113 8.64 14.77 3.20
CA ALA A 113 8.93 16.17 2.92
C ALA A 113 8.51 17.09 4.07
N ALA A 114 7.37 16.82 4.71
CA ALA A 114 6.89 17.57 5.88
C ALA A 114 7.82 17.41 7.10
N LEU A 115 8.52 16.28 7.21
CA LEU A 115 9.57 16.05 8.21
C LEU A 115 10.91 16.74 7.84
N GLY A 116 11.00 17.36 6.66
CA GLY A 116 12.21 18.02 6.16
C GLY A 116 13.21 17.09 5.48
N ALA A 117 12.84 15.83 5.22
CA ALA A 117 13.64 14.88 4.46
C ALA A 117 13.34 14.99 2.95
N ASP A 118 14.33 14.70 2.11
CA ASP A 118 14.11 14.50 0.68
C ASP A 118 13.62 13.06 0.44
N PRO A 119 12.39 12.85 -0.09
CA PRO A 119 11.85 11.51 -0.32
C PRO A 119 12.75 10.65 -1.21
N ILE A 120 13.38 11.23 -2.23
CA ILE A 120 14.24 10.48 -3.15
C ILE A 120 15.50 10.00 -2.42
N ALA A 121 16.13 10.87 -1.64
CA ALA A 121 17.28 10.50 -0.82
C ALA A 121 16.93 9.46 0.25
N ALA A 122 15.74 9.54 0.85
CA ALA A 122 15.26 8.59 1.85
C ALA A 122 15.03 7.19 1.26
N MET A 123 14.53 7.08 0.03
CA MET A 123 14.28 5.80 -0.65
C MET A 123 15.55 5.15 -1.22
N ALA A 124 16.51 5.96 -1.68
CA ALA A 124 17.68 5.48 -2.43
C ALA A 124 18.45 4.30 -1.79
N PRO A 125 18.61 4.20 -0.45
CA PRO A 125 19.31 3.07 0.15
C PRO A 125 18.59 1.72 0.02
N PHE A 126 17.27 1.72 -0.16
CA PHE A 126 16.46 0.50 -0.16
C PHE A 126 16.28 -0.09 -1.56
N VAL A 127 16.62 0.68 -2.61
CA VAL A 127 16.49 0.30 -4.03
C VAL A 127 17.04 -1.10 -4.29
N GLN A 128 18.29 -1.35 -3.92
CA GLN A 128 18.95 -2.63 -4.23
C GLN A 128 18.26 -3.83 -3.55
N ALA A 129 17.78 -3.68 -2.31
CA ALA A 129 17.16 -4.78 -1.58
C ALA A 129 15.81 -5.19 -2.21
N PHE A 130 15.01 -4.20 -2.61
CA PHE A 130 13.75 -4.42 -3.31
C PHE A 130 13.97 -4.94 -4.74
N ASP A 131 14.94 -4.39 -5.48
CA ASP A 131 15.31 -4.88 -6.80
C ASP A 131 15.76 -6.36 -6.76
N ASP A 132 16.59 -6.72 -5.78
CA ASP A 132 17.05 -8.10 -5.57
C ASP A 132 15.89 -9.04 -5.19
N PHE A 133 14.95 -8.59 -4.34
CA PHE A 133 13.71 -9.32 -4.06
C PHE A 133 12.97 -9.58 -5.37
N HIS A 134 12.69 -8.53 -6.14
CA HIS A 134 11.88 -8.59 -7.34
C HIS A 134 12.50 -9.40 -8.48
N VAL A 135 13.81 -9.33 -8.68
CA VAL A 135 14.50 -10.20 -9.65
C VAL A 135 14.31 -11.66 -9.26
N ARG A 136 14.33 -11.97 -7.96
CA ARG A 136 14.17 -13.33 -7.44
C ARG A 136 12.70 -13.74 -7.30
N THR A 137 11.75 -12.82 -7.43
CA THR A 137 10.30 -13.04 -7.32
C THR A 137 9.53 -12.55 -8.55
N ALA A 138 10.18 -12.53 -9.72
CA ALA A 138 9.51 -12.20 -10.97
C ALA A 138 8.50 -13.30 -11.36
N SER A 139 7.22 -12.95 -11.32
CA SER A 139 6.10 -13.80 -11.74
C SER A 139 6.28 -14.29 -13.18
N SER A 140 6.17 -15.60 -13.41
CA SER A 140 6.31 -16.19 -14.75
C SER A 140 4.99 -16.22 -15.54
N ASP A 141 3.86 -16.13 -14.84
CA ASP A 141 2.53 -16.07 -15.42
C ASP A 141 1.55 -15.27 -14.56
N TRP A 142 0.31 -15.19 -15.04
CA TRP A 142 -0.79 -14.52 -14.39
C TRP A 142 -1.04 -14.97 -12.94
N LEU A 143 -1.02 -16.27 -12.67
CA LEU A 143 -1.39 -16.81 -11.37
C LEU A 143 -0.29 -16.57 -10.35
N GLU A 144 0.97 -16.67 -10.76
CA GLU A 144 2.09 -16.25 -9.93
C GLU A 144 2.00 -14.74 -9.62
N GLY A 145 1.60 -13.91 -10.58
CA GLY A 145 1.37 -12.48 -10.35
C GLY A 145 0.28 -12.20 -9.31
N LEU A 146 -0.84 -12.91 -9.38
CA LEU A 146 -1.90 -12.81 -8.38
C LEU A 146 -1.41 -13.25 -6.98
N VAL A 147 -0.71 -14.38 -6.89
CA VAL A 147 -0.16 -14.86 -5.60
C VAL A 147 0.88 -13.87 -5.06
N THR A 148 1.74 -13.31 -5.91
CA THR A 148 2.71 -12.27 -5.53
C THR A 148 2.01 -11.04 -4.97
N ALA A 149 0.96 -10.55 -5.63
CA ALA A 149 0.18 -9.41 -5.15
C ALA A 149 -0.41 -9.69 -3.77
N TYR A 150 -1.13 -10.79 -3.58
CA TYR A 150 -1.81 -11.11 -2.32
C TYR A 150 -0.84 -11.45 -1.17
N VAL A 151 0.26 -12.16 -1.45
CA VAL A 151 1.25 -12.48 -0.43
C VAL A 151 2.10 -11.27 -0.07
N GLY A 152 2.55 -10.49 -1.07
CA GLY A 152 3.34 -9.28 -0.87
C GLY A 152 2.60 -8.25 -0.04
N ASP A 153 1.34 -7.97 -0.42
CA ASP A 153 0.43 -7.09 0.30
C ASP A 153 0.24 -7.53 1.77
N GLY A 154 -0.09 -8.81 1.99
CA GLY A 154 -0.26 -9.33 3.34
C GLY A 154 1.01 -9.28 4.20
N LEU A 155 2.19 -9.47 3.60
CA LEU A 155 3.47 -9.36 4.32
C LEU A 155 3.77 -7.91 4.70
N ALA A 156 3.51 -6.96 3.80
CA ALA A 156 3.62 -5.53 4.09
C ALA A 156 2.64 -5.13 5.21
N ALA A 157 1.38 -5.55 5.13
CA ALA A 157 0.36 -5.32 6.16
C ALA A 157 0.80 -5.77 7.54
N ASP A 158 1.27 -7.01 7.64
CA ASP A 158 1.70 -7.57 8.91
C ASP A 158 2.89 -6.77 9.45
N PHE A 159 3.90 -6.50 8.62
CA PHE A 159 5.10 -5.76 9.04
C PHE A 159 4.77 -4.32 9.48
N TYR A 160 3.94 -3.61 8.72
CA TYR A 160 3.55 -2.23 9.02
C TYR A 160 2.72 -2.16 10.30
N SER A 161 1.83 -3.13 10.53
CA SER A 161 1.05 -3.22 11.77
C SER A 161 1.95 -3.44 12.98
N GLU A 162 2.97 -4.30 12.85
CA GLU A 162 3.93 -4.59 13.91
C GLU A 162 4.81 -3.38 14.23
N ILE A 163 5.38 -2.72 13.21
CA ILE A 163 6.28 -1.58 13.44
C ILE A 163 5.51 -0.35 13.94
N ALA A 164 4.25 -0.17 13.51
CA ALA A 164 3.38 0.91 13.92
C ALA A 164 3.23 1.01 15.45
N GLU A 165 3.32 -0.12 16.18
CA GLU A 165 3.25 -0.13 17.64
C GLU A 165 4.37 0.65 18.33
N PHE A 166 5.50 0.85 17.65
CA PHE A 166 6.71 1.50 18.17
C PHE A 166 6.87 2.95 17.69
N LEU A 167 5.95 3.42 16.86
CA LEU A 167 5.98 4.76 16.28
C LEU A 167 5.17 5.75 17.13
N ASP A 168 5.59 7.01 17.06
CA ASP A 168 4.82 8.18 17.48
C ASP A 168 3.47 8.25 16.75
N ALA A 169 2.52 9.00 17.32
CA ALA A 169 1.13 8.97 16.89
C ALA A 169 0.94 9.41 15.43
N ASP A 170 1.65 10.45 15.00
CA ASP A 170 1.54 10.99 13.63
C ASP A 170 2.17 10.03 12.61
N THR A 171 3.37 9.53 12.86
CA THR A 171 4.02 8.57 11.95
C THR A 171 3.23 7.25 11.89
N ARG A 172 2.77 6.75 13.05
CA ARG A 172 1.89 5.57 13.14
C ARG A 172 0.65 5.74 12.27
N ARG A 173 0.00 6.89 12.35
CA ARG A 173 -1.21 7.18 11.59
C ARG A 173 -0.95 7.11 10.10
N VAL A 174 0.14 7.71 9.62
CA VAL A 174 0.51 7.68 8.19
C VAL A 174 0.78 6.26 7.70
N ILE A 175 1.53 5.46 8.47
CA ILE A 175 1.78 4.04 8.14
C ILE A 175 0.49 3.22 8.13
N ILE A 176 -0.40 3.40 9.12
CA ILE A 176 -1.68 2.68 9.13
C ILE A 176 -2.59 3.16 7.99
N GLU A 177 -2.55 4.43 7.63
CA GLU A 177 -3.32 4.96 6.51
C GLU A 177 -2.82 4.44 5.15
N SER A 178 -1.53 4.08 5.01
CA SER A 178 -1.04 3.39 3.80
C SER A 178 -1.48 1.93 3.71
N LEU A 179 -1.98 1.34 4.80
CA LEU A 179 -2.59 0.00 4.79
C LEU A 179 -4.07 0.01 4.40
N ARG A 180 -4.72 1.18 4.46
CA ARG A 180 -6.14 1.31 4.15
C ARG A 180 -6.24 1.51 2.65
N ASP A 181 -6.90 0.57 1.99
CA ASP A 181 -7.17 0.50 0.53
C ASP A 181 -6.36 -0.55 -0.23
N MET A 182 -5.61 -1.43 0.46
CA MET A 182 -4.88 -2.55 -0.14
C MET A 182 -5.80 -3.56 -0.86
N GLY A 183 -6.16 -3.24 -2.11
CA GLY A 183 -6.66 -4.11 -3.17
C GLY A 183 -7.88 -5.02 -2.89
N ASN A 184 -8.47 -5.53 -3.96
CA ASN A 184 -9.55 -6.50 -3.87
C ASN A 184 -8.97 -7.90 -3.56
N ALA A 185 -8.55 -8.14 -2.31
CA ALA A 185 -7.97 -9.41 -1.88
C ALA A 185 -8.88 -10.61 -2.18
N GLU A 186 -10.21 -10.41 -2.12
CA GLU A 186 -11.21 -11.42 -2.49
C GLU A 186 -11.10 -11.81 -3.97
N PHE A 187 -10.89 -10.84 -4.87
CA PHE A 187 -10.69 -11.12 -6.30
C PHE A 187 -9.49 -12.05 -6.54
N VAL A 188 -8.37 -11.84 -5.85
CA VAL A 188 -7.20 -12.72 -5.99
C VAL A 188 -7.53 -14.13 -5.53
N VAL A 189 -8.11 -14.27 -4.34
CA VAL A 189 -8.48 -15.57 -3.76
C VAL A 189 -9.44 -16.33 -4.68
N ASP A 190 -10.46 -15.66 -5.20
CA ASP A 190 -11.44 -16.24 -6.11
C ASP A 190 -10.78 -16.77 -7.39
N ARG A 191 -9.87 -15.99 -7.99
CA ARG A 191 -9.20 -16.37 -9.24
C ARG A 191 -8.22 -17.52 -9.05
N VAL A 192 -7.45 -17.52 -7.95
CA VAL A 192 -6.51 -18.61 -7.65
C VAL A 192 -7.27 -19.90 -7.35
N ARG A 193 -8.30 -19.86 -6.50
CA ARG A 193 -9.13 -21.05 -6.20
C ARG A 193 -9.82 -21.59 -7.45
N ALA A 194 -10.41 -20.72 -8.27
CA ALA A 194 -11.03 -21.13 -9.51
C ALA A 194 -10.04 -21.72 -10.53
N ALA A 195 -8.76 -21.34 -10.49
CA ALA A 195 -7.72 -21.96 -11.30
C ALA A 195 -7.35 -23.36 -10.78
N ILE A 196 -7.24 -23.53 -9.47
CA ILE A 196 -6.98 -24.82 -8.81
C ILE A 196 -8.12 -25.81 -9.08
N ASP A 197 -9.38 -25.37 -8.97
CA ASP A 197 -10.55 -26.20 -9.25
C ASP A 197 -10.54 -26.75 -10.69
N ARG A 198 -10.06 -25.95 -11.65
CA ARG A 198 -9.94 -26.34 -13.06
C ARG A 198 -8.74 -27.25 -13.32
N ASP A 199 -7.60 -27.00 -12.69
CA ASP A 199 -6.41 -27.82 -12.79
C ASP A 199 -5.67 -27.90 -11.43
N HIS A 200 -5.82 -29.04 -10.76
CA HIS A 200 -5.26 -29.25 -9.42
C HIS A 200 -3.72 -29.25 -9.42
N ARG A 201 -3.06 -29.43 -10.58
CA ARG A 201 -1.59 -29.39 -10.69
C ARG A 201 -1.04 -27.99 -10.42
N VAL A 202 -1.86 -26.96 -10.63
CA VAL A 202 -1.51 -25.56 -10.37
C VAL A 202 -1.20 -25.33 -8.89
N ALA A 203 -1.93 -25.97 -7.98
CA ALA A 203 -1.78 -25.77 -6.54
C ALA A 203 -0.35 -26.05 -6.06
N GLY A 204 0.24 -27.18 -6.44
CA GLY A 204 1.60 -27.54 -6.02
C GLY A 204 2.65 -26.54 -6.51
N ARG A 205 2.49 -25.99 -7.72
CA ARG A 205 3.39 -24.96 -8.26
C ARG A 205 3.23 -23.63 -7.51
N LEU A 206 2.00 -23.16 -7.30
CA LEU A 206 1.75 -21.90 -6.59
C LEU A 206 2.13 -21.98 -5.10
N ALA A 207 2.02 -23.14 -4.46
CA ALA A 207 2.52 -23.39 -3.12
C ALA A 207 4.05 -23.18 -3.03
N LEU A 208 4.81 -23.75 -3.99
CA LEU A 208 6.25 -23.52 -4.09
C LEU A 208 6.58 -22.04 -4.34
N TRP A 209 5.77 -21.35 -5.15
CA TRP A 209 5.91 -19.93 -5.38
C TRP A 209 5.70 -19.11 -4.10
N GLY A 210 4.63 -19.36 -3.34
CA GLY A 210 4.37 -18.69 -2.06
C GLY A 210 5.49 -18.87 -1.05
N ARG A 211 6.03 -20.09 -0.89
CA ARG A 211 7.23 -20.33 -0.06
C ARG A 211 8.43 -19.52 -0.48
N ARG A 212 8.66 -19.42 -1.80
CA ARG A 212 9.77 -18.64 -2.35
C ARG A 212 9.59 -17.15 -2.03
N LEU A 213 8.39 -16.60 -2.20
CA LEU A 213 8.09 -15.21 -1.83
C LEU A 213 8.44 -14.93 -0.36
N MET A 214 7.99 -15.79 0.56
CA MET A 214 8.29 -15.65 2.00
C MET A 214 9.79 -15.75 2.28
N GLY A 215 10.48 -16.74 1.70
CA GLY A 215 11.92 -16.93 1.89
C GLY A 215 12.76 -15.76 1.40
N GLU A 216 12.42 -15.20 0.23
CA GLU A 216 13.09 -14.01 -0.31
C GLU A 216 12.79 -12.77 0.53
N ALA A 217 11.54 -12.59 0.98
CA ALA A 217 11.16 -11.46 1.83
C ALA A 217 11.96 -11.47 3.15
N LEU A 218 12.06 -12.63 3.81
CA LEU A 218 12.87 -12.79 5.02
C LEU A 218 14.35 -12.51 4.77
N THR A 219 14.88 -12.99 3.64
CA THR A 219 16.29 -12.78 3.28
C THR A 219 16.61 -11.29 3.12
N GLN A 220 15.75 -10.54 2.42
CA GLN A 220 15.97 -9.10 2.23
C GLN A 220 15.71 -8.30 3.51
N ALA A 221 14.70 -8.67 4.30
CA ALA A 221 14.46 -8.03 5.60
C ALA A 221 15.68 -8.15 6.53
N GLN A 222 16.29 -9.34 6.58
CA GLN A 222 17.53 -9.57 7.34
C GLN A 222 18.70 -8.74 6.82
N ARG A 223 18.84 -8.61 5.49
CA ARG A 223 19.88 -7.79 4.87
C ARG A 223 19.72 -6.31 5.22
N VAL A 224 18.51 -5.76 5.06
CA VAL A 224 18.21 -4.37 5.41
C VAL A 224 18.48 -4.10 6.88
N ALA A 225 18.05 -5.01 7.78
CA ALA A 225 18.32 -4.88 9.21
C ALA A 225 19.82 -4.89 9.54
N ALA A 226 20.63 -5.68 8.82
CA ALA A 226 22.07 -5.75 9.02
C ALA A 226 22.83 -4.55 8.44
N GLU A 227 22.29 -3.87 7.42
CA GLU A 227 22.92 -2.73 6.74
C GLU A 227 22.48 -1.37 7.33
N ARG A 228 21.42 -1.32 8.15
CA ARG A 228 20.84 -0.06 8.70
C ARG A 228 20.76 -0.09 10.22
N ASP A 229 21.79 0.44 10.87
CA ASP A 229 21.86 0.58 12.32
C ASP A 229 20.71 1.40 12.90
N ALA A 230 20.21 2.42 12.18
CA ALA A 230 19.10 3.26 12.62
C ALA A 230 17.77 2.48 12.70
N LEU A 231 17.46 1.64 11.71
CA LEU A 231 16.29 0.75 11.76
C LEU A 231 16.44 -0.28 12.89
N SER A 232 17.65 -0.83 13.05
CA SER A 232 17.96 -1.70 14.19
C SER A 232 17.78 -0.99 15.53
N ALA A 233 18.10 0.30 15.63
CA ALA A 233 17.92 1.12 16.83
C ALA A 233 16.45 1.49 17.09
N LEU A 234 15.65 1.73 16.04
CA LEU A 234 14.20 1.91 16.16
C LEU A 234 13.54 0.66 16.75
N LEU A 235 13.98 -0.51 16.29
CA LEU A 235 13.57 -1.77 16.88
C LEU A 235 14.11 -1.87 18.31
N ALA A 236 15.38 -1.54 18.61
CA ALA A 236 15.95 -1.67 19.95
C ALA A 236 15.42 -0.68 21.02
N GLY A 237 14.62 0.32 20.65
CA GLY A 237 13.98 1.27 21.57
C GLY A 237 14.89 2.40 22.06
N GLY A 238 14.34 3.28 22.90
CA GLY A 238 15.01 4.46 23.46
C GLY A 238 14.79 4.58 24.96
N VAL A 239 15.36 5.61 25.61
CA VAL A 239 15.28 5.81 27.08
C VAL A 239 13.85 5.77 27.62
N ASP A 240 12.86 6.18 26.82
CA ASP A 240 11.43 6.19 27.14
C ASP A 240 10.55 5.34 26.20
N ARG A 241 11.15 4.49 25.34
CA ARG A 241 10.41 3.67 24.35
C ARG A 241 10.82 2.19 24.44
N PRO A 242 9.87 1.26 24.58
CA PRO A 242 10.19 -0.17 24.64
C PRO A 242 10.83 -0.61 23.32
N GLY A 243 11.98 -1.26 23.43
CA GLY A 243 12.65 -1.91 22.32
C GLY A 243 12.19 -3.36 22.12
N LEU A 244 12.19 -3.80 20.88
CA LEU A 244 12.29 -5.18 20.44
C LEU A 244 13.69 -5.72 20.78
N ASP A 245 13.75 -6.48 21.87
CA ASP A 245 14.86 -7.41 22.07
C ASP A 245 14.88 -8.49 20.97
N LEU A 246 15.97 -9.26 20.90
CA LEU A 246 16.12 -10.36 19.93
C LEU A 246 14.95 -11.37 20.02
N ALA A 247 14.40 -11.56 21.22
CA ALA A 247 13.24 -12.42 21.42
C ALA A 247 11.96 -11.83 20.79
N ALA A 248 11.78 -10.51 20.83
CA ALA A 248 10.66 -9.82 20.22
C ALA A 248 10.74 -9.82 18.70
N ILE A 249 11.94 -9.64 18.13
CA ILE A 249 12.19 -9.81 16.69
C ILE A 249 11.84 -11.25 16.26
N SER A 250 12.27 -12.25 17.03
CA SER A 250 11.93 -13.66 16.76
C SER A 250 10.42 -13.92 16.81
N ARG A 251 9.72 -13.33 17.79
CA ARG A 251 8.25 -13.41 17.90
C ARG A 251 7.56 -12.72 16.71
N LEU A 252 8.06 -11.58 16.24
CA LEU A 252 7.56 -10.90 15.06
C LEU A 252 7.67 -11.82 13.84
N PHE A 253 8.84 -12.39 13.57
CA PHE A 253 9.02 -13.32 12.45
C PHE A 253 8.12 -14.57 12.54
N THR A 254 7.89 -15.06 13.76
CA THR A 254 6.97 -16.18 13.97
C THR A 254 5.54 -15.79 13.57
N ARG A 255 5.05 -14.62 13.99
CA ARG A 255 3.71 -14.12 13.60
C ARG A 255 3.60 -13.89 12.09
N LEU A 256 4.62 -13.30 11.45
CA LEU A 256 4.66 -13.14 9.99
C LEU A 256 4.54 -14.50 9.27
N THR A 257 5.25 -15.51 9.78
CA THR A 257 5.22 -16.86 9.21
C THR A 257 3.85 -17.52 9.40
N GLU A 258 3.27 -17.44 10.60
CA GLU A 258 1.93 -17.97 10.88
C GLU A 258 0.84 -17.30 10.03
N ASN A 259 0.92 -15.98 9.85
CA ASN A 259 -0.01 -15.25 8.99
C ASN A 259 0.20 -15.58 7.50
N HIS A 260 1.44 -15.81 7.07
CA HIS A 260 1.72 -16.33 5.74
C HIS A 260 1.10 -17.72 5.52
N THR A 261 1.22 -18.64 6.48
CA THR A 261 0.54 -19.95 6.40
C THR A 261 -0.96 -19.80 6.22
N LYS A 262 -1.62 -18.96 7.01
CA LYS A 262 -3.07 -18.68 6.87
C LYS A 262 -3.40 -18.10 5.50
N ARG A 263 -2.55 -17.23 4.94
CA ARG A 263 -2.74 -16.67 3.60
C ARG A 263 -2.66 -17.76 2.52
N MET A 264 -1.70 -18.67 2.62
CA MET A 264 -1.58 -19.81 1.70
C MET A 264 -2.80 -20.73 1.81
N ASP A 265 -3.24 -21.06 3.02
CA ASP A 265 -4.46 -21.84 3.26
C ASP A 265 -5.70 -21.15 2.65
N ASN A 266 -5.81 -19.83 2.80
CA ASN A 266 -6.88 -19.05 2.18
C ASN A 266 -6.87 -19.14 0.65
N LEU A 267 -5.70 -19.24 0.01
CA LEU A 267 -5.60 -19.46 -1.44
C LEU A 267 -5.91 -20.92 -1.85
N GLY A 268 -6.06 -21.85 -0.90
CA GLY A 268 -6.17 -23.28 -1.16
C GLY A 268 -4.81 -23.92 -1.46
N LEU A 269 -3.74 -23.39 -0.87
CA LEU A 269 -2.35 -23.79 -1.11
C LEU A 269 -1.69 -24.24 0.19
N ASP A 270 -0.84 -25.25 0.12
CA ASP A 270 -0.01 -25.66 1.25
C ASP A 270 1.17 -24.68 1.47
N ALA A 271 1.39 -24.26 2.72
CA ALA A 271 2.54 -23.45 3.12
C ALA A 271 3.84 -24.27 3.17
#